data_AF-A0A847LNI3-F1
#
_entry.id   AF-A0A847LNI3-F1
#
_cell.length_a   1.000
_cell.length_b   1.000
_cell.length_c   1.000
_cell.angle_alpha   90.00
_cell.angle_beta   90.00
_cell.angle_gamma   90.00
#
_symmetry.space_group_name_H-M   'P 1'
#
loop_
_entity.id
_entity.type
_entity.pdbx_description
1 polymer ?
#
loop_
_entity_poly.entity_id
_entity_poly.type
_entity_poly.pdbx_seq_one_letter_code
_entity_poly.pdbx_strand_id
1 'polypeptide(L)'
;MEQIEKSRSVNIPLARWHKVVERITKLLEQKEQVFKRIFTEISTCEFLGQAQVEDWKRLAAQGWEEFQAHRRLLQVKRMIREEVGKQNVLIGISSRLTEIEAIQRQTGILQEILTAQHANRVAPEEVEMVFARTSTEEKRVKARIDPPNSFRSRGAEVLFISDYQQTGEGVDLRMLTGDQLAVLRQELEDLQARKYQAQDELAELNVTRLTLDLPEDIARLVGV
;
A
#
# COMPACT_ATOMS: atom_id res chain seq x y z
N MET A 1 -25.54 40.91 13.56
CA MET A 1 -26.53 39.87 13.92
C MET A 1 -25.84 38.53 13.73
N GLU A 2 -25.44 37.86 14.81
CA GLU A 2 -25.01 36.46 14.75
C GLU A 2 -26.22 35.64 14.31
N GLN A 3 -26.22 35.18 13.05
CA GLN A 3 -27.14 34.13 12.66
C GLN A 3 -26.76 32.90 13.48
N ILE A 4 -27.67 32.46 14.34
CA ILE A 4 -27.53 31.18 15.04
C ILE A 4 -27.49 30.12 13.94
N GLU A 5 -26.29 29.65 13.61
CA GLU A 5 -26.10 28.59 12.63
C GLU A 5 -26.83 27.36 13.13
N LYS A 6 -27.84 26.92 12.38
CA LYS A 6 -28.57 25.69 12.69
C LYS A 6 -27.60 24.52 12.61
N SER A 7 -27.45 23.79 13.71
CA SER A 7 -26.71 22.54 13.75
C SER A 7 -27.65 21.35 13.56
N ARG A 8 -27.12 20.28 12.97
CA ARG A 8 -27.80 19.00 12.81
C ARG A 8 -26.92 17.91 13.41
N SER A 9 -27.50 17.14 14.31
CA SER A 9 -26.82 15.97 14.88
C SER A 9 -26.85 14.81 13.89
N VAL A 10 -25.68 14.27 13.57
CA VAL A 10 -25.48 13.22 12.56
C VAL A 10 -24.84 12.01 13.23
N ASN A 11 -25.52 10.86 13.20
CA ASN A 11 -25.06 9.62 13.81
C ASN A 11 -24.80 8.54 12.74
N ILE A 12 -23.54 8.38 12.35
CA ILE A 12 -23.10 7.45 11.29
C ILE A 12 -21.88 6.61 11.73
N PRO A 13 -21.62 5.46 11.08
CA PRO A 13 -20.43 4.64 11.36
C PRO A 13 -19.11 5.42 11.14
N LEU A 14 -18.08 5.10 11.91
CA LEU A 14 -16.73 5.70 11.77
C LEU A 14 -16.19 5.62 10.33
N ALA A 15 -16.38 4.49 9.66
CA ALA A 15 -16.01 4.32 8.25
C ALA A 15 -16.68 5.35 7.33
N ARG A 16 -17.93 5.76 7.61
CA ARG A 16 -18.63 6.78 6.81
C ARG A 16 -18.12 8.20 7.08
N TRP A 17 -17.63 8.49 8.29
CA TRP A 17 -17.02 9.78 8.58
C TRP A 17 -15.77 10.05 7.72
N HIS A 18 -14.99 9.02 7.39
CA HIS A 18 -13.89 9.16 6.42
C HIS A 18 -14.38 9.58 5.03
N LYS A 19 -15.51 9.03 4.56
CA LYS A 19 -16.13 9.45 3.29
C LYS A 19 -16.68 10.88 3.34
N VAL A 20 -17.21 11.31 4.48
CA VAL A 20 -17.58 12.72 4.68
C VAL A 20 -16.35 13.62 4.54
N VAL A 21 -15.22 13.27 5.17
CA VAL A 21 -13.98 14.05 5.06
C VAL A 21 -13.43 14.08 3.63
N GLU A 22 -13.51 12.97 2.89
CA GLU A 22 -13.15 12.94 1.45
C GLU A 22 -14.01 13.92 0.65
N ARG A 23 -15.34 13.95 0.87
CA ARG A 23 -16.25 14.90 0.20
C ARG A 23 -15.93 16.35 0.56
N ILE A 24 -15.68 16.65 1.84
CA ILE A 24 -15.26 17.99 2.27
C ILE A 24 -13.95 18.39 1.59
N THR A 25 -13.00 17.47 1.42
CA THR A 25 -11.73 17.75 0.74
C THR A 25 -11.94 18.16 -0.72
N LYS A 26 -12.82 17.46 -1.44
CA LYS A 26 -13.19 17.86 -2.82
C LYS A 26 -13.85 19.25 -2.87
N LEU A 27 -14.72 19.57 -1.91
CA LEU A 27 -15.33 20.89 -1.82
C LEU A 27 -14.30 21.97 -1.51
N LEU A 28 -13.33 21.69 -0.62
CA LEU A 28 -12.24 22.60 -0.30
C LEU A 28 -11.42 22.94 -1.55
N GLU A 29 -11.04 21.93 -2.34
CA GLU A 29 -10.29 22.09 -3.60
C GLU A 29 -11.06 22.96 -4.60
N GLN A 30 -12.37 22.72 -4.78
CA GLN A 30 -13.21 23.51 -5.66
C GLN A 30 -13.27 24.99 -5.22
N LYS A 31 -13.51 25.22 -3.94
CA LYS A 31 -13.59 26.58 -3.37
C LYS A 31 -12.25 27.30 -3.46
N GLU A 32 -11.16 26.58 -3.20
CA GLU A 32 -9.79 27.06 -3.33
C GLU A 32 -9.47 27.51 -4.75
N GLN A 33 -9.81 26.71 -5.75
CA GLN A 33 -9.63 27.08 -7.15
C GLN A 33 -10.39 28.37 -7.49
N VAL A 34 -11.64 28.50 -7.04
CA VAL A 34 -12.48 29.68 -7.32
C VAL A 34 -11.88 30.95 -6.74
N PHE A 35 -11.60 31.00 -5.42
CA PHE A 35 -11.11 32.24 -4.82
C PHE A 35 -9.68 32.56 -5.25
N LYS A 36 -8.81 31.55 -5.49
CA LYS A 36 -7.47 31.79 -6.04
C LYS A 36 -7.57 32.46 -7.40
N ARG A 37 -8.37 31.88 -8.30
CA ARG A 37 -8.62 32.44 -9.63
C ARG A 37 -9.04 33.90 -9.56
N ILE A 38 -10.03 34.21 -8.71
CA ILE A 38 -10.53 35.58 -8.51
C ILE A 38 -9.43 36.51 -7.99
N PHE A 39 -8.61 36.08 -7.03
CA PHE A 39 -7.61 36.96 -6.42
C PHE A 39 -6.27 37.06 -7.17
N THR A 40 -5.97 36.13 -8.09
CA THR A 40 -4.68 36.10 -8.80
C THR A 40 -4.77 36.42 -10.28
N GLU A 41 -5.89 36.14 -10.96
CA GLU A 41 -5.98 36.25 -12.43
C GLU A 41 -6.63 37.55 -12.92
N ILE A 42 -7.07 38.45 -12.03
CA ILE A 42 -7.69 39.71 -12.46
C ILE A 42 -6.60 40.67 -12.97
N SER A 43 -6.66 40.98 -14.26
CA SER A 43 -5.83 42.00 -14.91
C SER A 43 -6.66 43.25 -15.24
N THR A 44 -5.97 44.40 -15.33
CA THR A 44 -6.56 45.69 -15.66
C THR A 44 -6.30 46.07 -17.12
N CYS A 45 -7.28 46.64 -17.81
CA CYS A 45 -7.08 47.25 -19.13
C CYS A 45 -6.73 48.75 -18.95
N GLU A 46 -6.11 49.37 -19.97
CA GLU A 46 -5.63 50.77 -19.93
C GLU A 46 -6.72 51.84 -19.68
N PHE A 47 -8.00 51.50 -19.86
CA PHE A 47 -9.13 52.38 -19.59
C PHE A 47 -10.10 51.74 -18.59
N LEU A 48 -10.29 52.40 -17.44
CA LEU A 48 -11.14 51.91 -16.36
C LEU A 48 -12.53 52.54 -16.43
N GLY A 49 -13.51 51.80 -16.96
CA GLY A 49 -14.92 52.21 -16.94
C GLY A 49 -15.57 51.96 -15.58
N GLN A 50 -16.60 52.74 -15.22
CA GLN A 50 -17.35 52.55 -13.97
C GLN A 50 -17.98 51.14 -13.86
N ALA A 51 -18.44 50.57 -14.98
CA ALA A 51 -18.93 49.19 -15.03
C ALA A 51 -17.87 48.16 -14.62
N GLN A 52 -16.60 48.36 -15.01
CA GLN A 52 -15.50 47.46 -14.64
C GLN A 52 -15.20 47.52 -13.13
N VAL A 53 -15.30 48.69 -12.53
CA VAL A 53 -15.16 48.87 -11.07
C VAL A 53 -16.27 48.14 -10.31
N GLU A 54 -17.50 48.21 -10.80
CA GLU A 54 -18.64 47.48 -10.20
C GLU A 54 -18.49 45.96 -10.33
N ASP A 55 -18.05 45.47 -11.50
CA ASP A 55 -17.77 44.05 -11.73
C ASP A 55 -16.66 43.54 -10.80
N TRP A 56 -15.59 44.30 -10.60
CA TRP A 56 -14.52 43.94 -9.66
C TRP A 56 -14.99 43.92 -8.21
N LYS A 57 -15.83 44.86 -7.80
CA LYS A 57 -16.43 44.83 -6.46
C LYS A 57 -17.28 43.58 -6.26
N ARG A 58 -18.05 43.17 -7.27
CA ARG A 58 -18.83 41.93 -7.24
C ARG A 58 -17.92 40.69 -7.15
N LEU A 59 -16.89 40.62 -7.99
CA LEU A 59 -15.93 39.51 -7.97
C LEU A 59 -15.17 39.43 -6.63
N ALA A 60 -14.74 40.57 -6.09
CA ALA A 60 -14.08 40.62 -4.79
C ALA A 60 -14.99 40.13 -3.66
N ALA A 61 -16.26 40.55 -3.66
CA ALA A 61 -17.25 40.06 -2.70
C ALA A 61 -17.46 38.54 -2.83
N GLN A 62 -17.59 38.03 -4.06
CA GLN A 62 -17.70 36.59 -4.32
C GLN A 62 -16.46 35.82 -3.87
N GLY A 63 -15.25 36.27 -4.23
CA GLY A 63 -14.01 35.64 -3.82
C GLY A 63 -13.84 35.61 -2.30
N TRP A 64 -14.29 36.67 -1.61
CA TRP A 64 -14.28 36.73 -0.16
C TRP A 64 -15.26 35.73 0.47
N GLU A 65 -16.48 35.63 -0.07
CA GLU A 65 -17.46 34.63 0.37
C GLU A 65 -16.91 33.21 0.22
N GLU A 66 -16.30 32.90 -0.92
CA GLU A 66 -15.72 31.58 -1.19
C GLU A 66 -14.53 31.26 -0.29
N PHE A 67 -13.71 32.26 0.03
CA PHE A 67 -12.64 32.13 1.02
C PHE A 67 -13.17 31.84 2.43
N GLN A 68 -14.22 32.55 2.87
CA GLN A 68 -14.85 32.29 4.17
C GLN A 68 -15.48 30.90 4.24
N ALA A 69 -16.16 30.48 3.17
CA ALA A 69 -16.71 29.13 3.05
C ALA A 69 -15.60 28.05 3.14
N HIS A 70 -14.48 28.26 2.45
CA HIS A 70 -13.31 27.37 2.52
C HIS A 70 -12.76 27.26 3.96
N ARG A 71 -12.59 28.39 4.66
CA ARG A 71 -12.12 28.40 6.06
C ARG A 71 -13.07 27.64 6.99
N ARG A 72 -14.38 27.81 6.83
CA ARG A 72 -15.39 27.10 7.63
C ARG A 72 -15.36 25.59 7.37
N LEU A 73 -15.22 25.17 6.11
CA LEU A 73 -15.05 23.76 5.75
C LEU A 73 -13.76 23.16 6.36
N LEU A 74 -12.66 23.92 6.43
CA LEU A 74 -11.43 23.47 7.10
C LEU A 74 -11.65 23.22 8.60
N GLN A 75 -12.37 24.12 9.29
CA GLN A 75 -12.69 23.97 10.71
C GLN A 75 -13.53 22.72 10.96
N VAL A 76 -14.58 22.50 10.16
CA VAL A 76 -15.42 21.30 10.28
C VAL A 76 -14.64 20.02 9.96
N LYS A 77 -13.81 20.03 8.91
CA LYS A 77 -12.93 18.89 8.57
C LYS A 77 -12.00 18.54 9.74
N ARG A 78 -11.40 19.56 10.38
CA ARG A 78 -10.54 19.40 11.54
C ARG A 78 -11.31 18.77 12.71
N MET A 79 -12.47 19.33 13.07
CA MET A 79 -13.31 18.82 14.15
C MET A 79 -13.67 17.34 13.94
N ILE A 80 -14.14 16.97 12.74
CA ILE A 80 -14.46 15.58 12.41
C ILE A 80 -13.22 14.68 12.59
N ARG A 81 -12.05 15.11 12.10
CA ARG A 81 -10.80 14.32 12.21
C ARG A 81 -10.35 14.14 13.65
N GLU A 82 -10.45 15.19 14.48
CA GLU A 82 -10.11 15.11 15.90
C GLU A 82 -11.02 14.12 16.62
N GLU A 83 -12.33 14.19 16.38
CA GLU A 83 -13.28 13.33 17.09
C GLU A 83 -13.25 11.88 16.61
N VAL A 84 -13.10 11.64 15.30
CA VAL A 84 -12.82 10.30 14.76
C VAL A 84 -11.50 9.76 15.32
N GLY A 85 -10.47 10.60 15.45
CA GLY A 85 -9.18 10.21 16.03
C GLY A 85 -9.31 9.76 17.48
N LYS A 86 -10.00 10.54 18.32
CA LYS A 86 -10.28 10.17 19.72
C LYS A 86 -11.05 8.86 19.81
N GLN A 87 -12.09 8.72 18.99
CA GLN A 87 -12.92 7.52 19.00
C GLN A 87 -12.14 6.28 18.54
N ASN A 88 -11.26 6.41 17.55
CA ASN A 88 -10.39 5.32 17.10
C ASN A 88 -9.42 4.87 18.20
N VAL A 89 -8.87 5.81 18.98
CA VAL A 89 -8.01 5.51 20.12
C VAL A 89 -8.81 4.82 21.23
N LEU A 90 -9.99 5.35 21.57
CA LEU A 90 -10.85 4.80 22.61
C LEU A 90 -11.27 3.35 22.34
N ILE A 91 -11.59 3.05 21.07
CA ILE A 91 -12.02 1.72 20.63
C ILE A 91 -10.84 0.76 20.41
N GLY A 92 -9.61 1.28 20.32
CA GLY A 92 -8.41 0.47 20.10
C GLY A 92 -8.18 0.07 18.64
N ILE A 93 -8.77 0.79 17.67
CA ILE A 93 -8.60 0.52 16.23
C ILE A 93 -7.13 0.55 15.81
N SER A 94 -6.36 1.52 16.32
CA SER A 94 -4.92 1.64 16.02
C SER A 94 -4.13 0.42 16.49
N SER A 95 -4.45 -0.12 17.68
CA SER A 95 -3.79 -1.31 18.20
C SER A 95 -4.04 -2.53 17.30
N ARG A 96 -5.28 -2.69 16.81
CA ARG A 96 -5.64 -3.79 15.91
C ARG A 96 -4.98 -3.68 14.55
N LEU A 97 -4.89 -2.47 13.99
CA LEU A 97 -4.16 -2.25 12.75
C LEU A 97 -2.67 -2.61 12.89
N THR A 98 -2.02 -2.19 13.98
CA THR A 98 -0.62 -2.55 14.25
C THR A 98 -0.43 -4.06 14.42
N GLU A 99 -1.37 -4.75 15.08
CA GLU A 99 -1.35 -6.22 15.19
C GLU A 99 -1.44 -6.89 13.81
N ILE A 100 -2.38 -6.46 12.96
CA ILE A 100 -2.53 -6.98 11.60
C ILE A 100 -1.25 -6.74 10.77
N GLU A 101 -0.65 -5.55 10.85
CA GLU A 101 0.60 -5.24 10.15
C GLU A 101 1.77 -6.12 10.61
N ALA A 102 1.89 -6.34 11.92
CA ALA A 102 2.92 -7.23 12.47
C ALA A 102 2.75 -8.66 11.96
N ILE A 103 1.52 -9.20 12.01
CA ILE A 103 1.20 -10.54 11.51
C ILE A 103 1.46 -10.64 10.01
N GLN A 104 1.09 -9.63 9.22
CA GLN A 104 1.33 -9.61 7.77
C GLN A 104 2.83 -9.67 7.44
N ARG A 105 3.66 -8.90 8.15
CA ARG A 105 5.12 -8.94 7.97
C ARG A 105 5.69 -10.32 8.32
N GLN A 106 5.29 -10.89 9.45
CA GLN A 106 5.73 -12.23 9.87
C GLN A 106 5.31 -13.31 8.86
N THR A 107 4.05 -13.27 8.41
CA THR A 107 3.51 -14.17 7.39
C THR A 107 4.31 -14.09 6.09
N GLY A 108 4.66 -12.87 5.64
CA GLY A 108 5.49 -12.68 4.44
C GLY A 108 6.87 -13.32 4.58
N ILE A 109 7.56 -13.09 5.70
CA ILE A 109 8.86 -13.71 5.99
C ILE A 109 8.75 -15.25 6.00
N LEU A 110 7.75 -15.82 6.67
CA LEU A 110 7.56 -17.27 6.72
C LEU A 110 7.27 -17.86 5.34
N GLN A 111 6.44 -17.20 4.54
CA GLN A 111 6.15 -17.62 3.17
C GLN A 111 7.41 -17.59 2.29
N GLU A 112 8.24 -16.55 2.41
CA GLU A 112 9.52 -16.47 1.70
C GLU A 112 10.46 -17.61 2.10
N ILE A 113 10.62 -17.87 3.40
CA ILE A 113 11.46 -18.96 3.90
C ILE A 113 10.93 -20.31 3.40
N LEU A 114 9.63 -20.58 3.52
CA LEU A 114 9.04 -21.85 3.10
C LEU A 114 9.11 -22.05 1.58
N THR A 115 8.99 -20.98 0.80
CA THR A 115 9.16 -21.02 -0.67
C THR A 115 10.62 -21.29 -1.04
N ALA A 116 11.56 -20.64 -0.35
CA ALA A 116 12.99 -20.84 -0.56
C ALA A 116 13.51 -22.19 -0.03
N GLN A 117 12.82 -22.84 0.91
CA GLN A 117 13.25 -24.09 1.55
C GLN A 117 12.37 -25.28 1.15
N HIS A 118 12.21 -25.49 -0.15
CA HIS A 118 11.35 -26.56 -0.68
C HIS A 118 12.06 -27.93 -0.78
N ALA A 119 11.27 -29.00 -0.95
CA ALA A 119 11.76 -30.38 -0.95
C ALA A 119 12.79 -30.71 -2.05
N ASN A 120 12.76 -29.98 -3.18
CA ASN A 120 13.70 -30.20 -4.30
C ASN A 120 15.11 -29.64 -4.05
N ARG A 121 15.38 -29.04 -2.89
CA ARG A 121 16.71 -28.55 -2.51
C ARG A 121 17.48 -29.63 -1.74
N VAL A 122 18.80 -29.62 -1.91
CA VAL A 122 19.70 -30.64 -1.36
C VAL A 122 19.99 -30.32 0.11
N ALA A 123 19.80 -31.31 0.99
CA ALA A 123 20.15 -31.14 2.39
C ALA A 123 21.69 -31.03 2.54
N PRO A 124 22.23 -30.26 3.50
CA PRO A 124 23.67 -30.11 3.71
C PRO A 124 24.42 -31.44 3.80
N GLU A 125 23.80 -32.46 4.37
CA GLU A 125 24.36 -33.80 4.54
C GLU A 125 24.47 -34.57 3.22
N GLU A 126 23.69 -34.19 2.21
CA GLU A 126 23.62 -34.85 0.90
C GLU A 126 24.52 -34.18 -0.16
N VAL A 127 25.09 -33.03 0.16
CA VAL A 127 25.85 -32.19 -0.78
C VAL A 127 27.04 -32.94 -1.38
N GLU A 128 27.83 -33.61 -0.55
CA GLU A 128 28.99 -34.39 -1.01
C GLU A 128 28.57 -35.53 -1.95
N MET A 129 27.43 -36.19 -1.69
CA MET A 129 26.90 -37.24 -2.55
C MET A 129 26.42 -36.71 -3.89
N VAL A 130 25.78 -35.53 -3.90
CA VAL A 130 25.32 -34.88 -5.13
C VAL A 130 26.51 -34.47 -5.99
N PHE A 131 27.56 -33.88 -5.41
CA PHE A 131 28.80 -33.54 -6.13
C PHE A 131 29.55 -34.78 -6.66
N ALA A 132 29.57 -35.87 -5.89
CA ALA A 132 30.19 -37.12 -6.34
C ALA A 132 29.42 -37.74 -7.54
N ARG A 133 28.09 -37.65 -7.55
CA ARG A 133 27.25 -38.12 -8.66
C ARG A 133 27.45 -37.29 -9.93
N THR A 134 27.40 -35.95 -9.83
CA THR A 134 27.62 -35.06 -10.98
C THR A 134 29.03 -35.21 -11.55
N SER A 135 30.06 -35.32 -10.71
CA SER A 135 31.43 -35.59 -11.18
C SER A 135 31.56 -36.93 -11.93
N THR A 136 30.84 -37.96 -11.48
CA THR A 136 30.84 -39.28 -12.14
C THR A 136 30.10 -39.22 -13.48
N GLU A 137 29.00 -38.49 -13.55
CA GLU A 137 28.21 -38.32 -14.76
C GLU A 137 28.94 -37.48 -15.82
N GLU A 138 29.60 -36.39 -15.42
CA GLU A 138 30.50 -35.61 -16.28
C GLU A 138 31.62 -36.48 -16.87
N LYS A 139 32.25 -37.34 -16.05
CA LYS A 139 33.28 -38.27 -16.52
C LYS A 139 32.72 -39.27 -17.53
N ARG A 140 31.49 -39.76 -17.35
CA ARG A 140 30.82 -40.67 -18.31
C ARG A 140 30.45 -39.98 -19.61
N VAL A 141 30.01 -38.72 -19.56
CA VAL A 141 29.70 -37.91 -20.75
C VAL A 141 30.98 -37.61 -21.53
N LYS A 142 32.06 -37.17 -20.86
CA LYS A 142 33.38 -36.98 -21.49
C LYS A 142 33.91 -38.27 -22.13
N ALA A 143 33.82 -39.41 -21.44
CA ALA A 143 34.24 -40.70 -21.98
C ALA A 143 33.37 -41.20 -23.17
N ARG A 144 32.16 -40.66 -23.36
CA ARG A 144 31.32 -40.92 -24.54
C ARG A 144 31.67 -40.03 -25.72
N ILE A 145 32.20 -38.84 -25.46
CA ILE A 145 32.63 -37.86 -26.47
C ILE A 145 34.04 -38.20 -26.99
N ASP A 146 34.91 -38.73 -26.12
CA ASP A 146 36.25 -39.20 -26.47
C ASP A 146 36.29 -40.74 -26.59
N PRO A 147 36.04 -41.34 -27.77
CA PRO A 147 36.19 -42.78 -27.93
C PRO A 147 37.67 -43.19 -27.76
N PRO A 148 37.97 -44.27 -27.02
CA PRO A 148 39.31 -44.85 -26.99
C PRO A 148 39.57 -45.50 -28.36
N ASN A 149 40.37 -44.82 -29.19
CA ASN A 149 40.64 -45.06 -30.62
C ASN A 149 39.74 -44.31 -31.61
N SER A 150 40.07 -43.04 -31.86
CA SER A 150 40.02 -42.52 -33.23
C SER A 150 41.37 -41.95 -33.61
N PHE A 151 42.10 -42.76 -34.39
CA PHE A 151 42.81 -42.36 -35.60
C PHE A 151 43.39 -40.94 -35.66
N ARG A 152 44.71 -40.90 -35.87
CA ARG A 152 45.42 -39.79 -36.51
C ARG A 152 44.71 -39.40 -37.81
N SER A 153 43.93 -38.32 -37.79
CA SER A 153 43.55 -37.59 -39.00
C SER A 153 44.10 -36.18 -38.89
N ARG A 154 45.15 -35.92 -39.68
CA ARG A 154 45.58 -34.57 -40.02
C ARG A 154 44.43 -33.89 -40.77
N GLY A 155 44.06 -32.70 -40.33
CA GLY A 155 43.25 -31.76 -41.10
C GLY A 155 41.74 -31.98 -40.99
N ALA A 156 41.16 -31.50 -39.90
CA ALA A 156 39.77 -31.07 -39.87
C ALA A 156 39.60 -30.06 -38.73
N GLU A 157 38.78 -29.06 -38.99
CA GLU A 157 38.57 -27.85 -38.22
C GLU A 157 38.48 -28.08 -36.71
N VAL A 158 39.25 -27.29 -35.96
CA VAL A 158 39.00 -27.03 -34.55
C VAL A 158 37.74 -26.17 -34.50
N LEU A 159 36.59 -26.82 -34.67
CA LEU A 159 35.29 -26.27 -34.33
C LEU A 159 35.27 -26.14 -32.81
N PHE A 160 35.46 -24.89 -32.39
CA PHE A 160 35.24 -24.36 -31.06
C PHE A 160 34.35 -25.28 -30.23
N ILE A 161 34.94 -25.93 -29.22
CA ILE A 161 34.19 -26.21 -28.00
C ILE A 161 34.00 -24.85 -27.35
N SER A 162 33.00 -24.14 -27.86
CA SER A 162 32.48 -22.91 -27.30
C SER A 162 32.15 -23.16 -25.85
N ASP A 163 32.66 -22.31 -24.98
CA ASP A 163 31.98 -21.91 -23.77
C ASP A 163 31.52 -23.07 -22.88
N TYR A 164 32.48 -23.83 -22.34
CA TYR A 164 32.34 -24.21 -20.92
C TYR A 164 32.47 -22.93 -20.09
N GLN A 165 31.45 -22.07 -20.18
CA GLN A 165 31.11 -21.25 -19.05
C GLN A 165 30.94 -22.25 -17.91
N GLN A 166 31.84 -22.19 -16.94
CA GLN A 166 31.47 -22.49 -15.57
C GLN A 166 30.30 -21.55 -15.23
N THR A 167 29.11 -21.85 -15.71
CA THR A 167 27.92 -21.58 -14.93
C THR A 167 28.09 -22.47 -13.72
N GLY A 168 28.80 -21.94 -12.72
CA GLY A 168 28.85 -22.50 -11.38
C GLY A 168 27.44 -22.43 -10.80
N GLU A 169 26.54 -23.24 -11.36
CA GLU A 169 25.26 -23.54 -10.78
C GLU A 169 25.58 -24.32 -9.50
N GLY A 170 25.79 -23.56 -8.44
CA GLY A 170 25.89 -24.11 -7.10
C GLY A 170 24.65 -24.96 -6.82
N VAL A 171 24.82 -25.96 -5.98
CA VAL A 171 23.70 -26.78 -5.53
C VAL A 171 22.82 -25.94 -4.63
N ASP A 172 21.53 -25.83 -4.95
CA ASP A 172 20.55 -25.16 -4.09
C ASP A 172 20.38 -25.94 -2.79
N LEU A 173 20.82 -25.34 -1.68
CA LEU A 173 20.82 -25.97 -0.36
C LEU A 173 19.52 -25.73 0.40
N ARG A 174 19.06 -26.79 1.07
CA ARG A 174 17.99 -26.73 2.07
C ARG A 174 18.59 -26.67 3.47
N MET A 175 18.71 -25.46 4.01
CA MET A 175 19.30 -25.23 5.33
C MET A 175 18.41 -25.69 6.48
N LEU A 176 17.10 -25.86 6.25
CA LEU A 176 16.14 -26.30 7.26
C LEU A 176 15.81 -27.78 7.15
N THR A 177 15.71 -28.43 8.30
CA THR A 177 15.23 -29.82 8.42
C THR A 177 13.72 -29.91 8.13
N GLY A 178 13.24 -31.12 7.82
CA GLY A 178 11.81 -31.37 7.63
C GLY A 178 10.97 -30.95 8.84
N ASP A 179 11.47 -31.21 10.05
CA ASP A 179 10.78 -30.87 11.30
C ASP A 179 10.72 -29.34 11.51
N GLN A 180 11.80 -28.62 11.24
CA GLN A 180 11.80 -27.16 11.29
C GLN A 180 10.83 -26.55 10.26
N LEU A 181 10.78 -27.10 9.05
CA LEU A 181 9.80 -26.67 8.04
C LEU A 181 8.36 -26.97 8.46
N ALA A 182 8.12 -28.08 9.17
CA ALA A 182 6.80 -28.38 9.71
C ALA A 182 6.39 -27.37 10.80
N VAL A 183 7.31 -27.00 11.70
CA VAL A 183 7.07 -25.96 12.72
C VAL A 183 6.73 -24.62 12.06
N LEU A 184 7.49 -24.18 11.06
CA LEU A 184 7.24 -22.91 10.36
C LEU A 184 5.90 -22.92 9.59
N ARG A 185 5.48 -24.07 9.06
CA ARG A 185 4.15 -24.21 8.43
C ARG A 185 3.04 -24.08 9.46
N GLN A 186 3.18 -24.74 10.61
CA GLN A 186 2.21 -24.61 11.69
C GLN A 186 2.12 -23.16 12.18
N GLU A 187 3.26 -22.50 12.39
CA GLU A 187 3.30 -21.09 12.79
C GLU A 187 2.65 -20.17 11.73
N LEU A 188 2.87 -20.45 10.44
CA LEU A 188 2.21 -19.74 9.36
C LEU A 188 0.68 -19.91 9.39
N GLU A 189 0.19 -21.13 9.61
CA GLU A 189 -1.24 -21.41 9.74
C GLU A 189 -1.86 -20.70 10.95
N ASP A 190 -1.18 -20.73 12.10
CA ASP A 190 -1.62 -20.06 13.33
C ASP A 190 -1.68 -18.53 13.14
N LEU A 191 -0.66 -17.94 12.51
CA LEU A 191 -0.63 -16.51 12.18
C LEU A 191 -1.72 -16.13 11.19
N GLN A 192 -2.00 -16.97 10.19
CA GLN A 192 -3.10 -16.74 9.26
C GLN A 192 -4.46 -16.77 9.98
N ALA A 193 -4.69 -17.75 10.86
CA ALA A 193 -5.89 -17.80 11.69
C ALA A 193 -6.03 -16.55 12.57
N ARG A 194 -4.93 -16.12 13.23
CA ARG A 194 -4.91 -14.92 14.06
C ARG A 194 -5.18 -13.65 13.24
N LYS A 195 -4.66 -13.56 12.03
CA LYS A 195 -4.92 -12.44 11.11
C LYS A 195 -6.41 -12.32 10.80
N TYR A 196 -7.08 -13.42 10.47
CA TYR A 196 -8.52 -13.40 10.18
C TYR A 196 -9.31 -12.95 11.40
N GLN A 197 -9.00 -13.48 12.58
CA GLN A 197 -9.62 -13.04 13.82
C GLN A 197 -9.43 -11.54 14.07
N ALA A 198 -8.21 -11.02 13.92
CA ALA A 198 -7.94 -9.59 14.11
C ALA A 198 -8.67 -8.72 13.07
N GLN A 199 -8.87 -9.21 11.85
CA GLN A 199 -9.66 -8.53 10.82
C GLN A 199 -11.15 -8.50 11.15
N ASP A 200 -11.70 -9.58 11.68
CA ASP A 200 -13.10 -9.64 12.12
C ASP A 200 -13.33 -8.71 13.31
N GLU A 201 -12.44 -8.73 14.30
CA GLU A 201 -12.46 -7.79 15.43
C GLU A 201 -12.41 -6.33 14.92
N LEU A 202 -11.52 -6.01 13.97
CA LEU A 202 -11.46 -4.68 13.36
C LEU A 202 -12.75 -4.31 12.61
N ALA A 203 -13.38 -5.26 11.92
CA ALA A 203 -14.64 -5.04 11.23
C ALA A 203 -15.77 -4.70 12.21
N GLU A 204 -15.85 -5.40 13.35
CA GLU A 204 -16.79 -5.10 14.42
C GLU A 204 -16.57 -3.69 14.99
N LEU A 205 -15.32 -3.32 15.27
CA LEU A 205 -14.99 -1.98 15.77
C LEU A 205 -15.40 -0.87 14.79
N ASN A 206 -15.31 -1.13 13.48
CA ASN A 206 -15.71 -0.18 12.43
C ASN A 206 -17.23 0.04 12.31
N VAL A 207 -18.06 -0.85 12.87
CA VAL A 207 -19.52 -0.65 12.96
C VAL A 207 -19.86 0.44 13.99
N THR A 208 -18.95 0.74 14.91
CA THR A 208 -19.17 1.76 15.93
C THR A 208 -19.54 3.09 15.30
N ARG A 209 -20.62 3.68 15.83
CA ARG A 209 -21.18 4.93 15.32
C ARG A 209 -20.67 6.09 16.14
N LEU A 210 -20.42 7.20 15.45
CA LEU A 210 -20.01 8.45 16.06
C LEU A 210 -21.08 9.49 15.73
N THR A 211 -21.53 10.20 16.77
CA THR A 211 -22.51 11.29 16.66
C THR A 211 -21.77 12.61 16.73
N LEU A 212 -21.89 13.44 15.69
CA LEU A 212 -21.32 14.78 15.63
C LEU A 212 -22.39 15.79 15.25
N ASP A 213 -22.30 16.99 15.82
CA ASP A 213 -23.11 18.11 15.40
C ASP A 213 -22.41 18.86 14.26
N LEU A 214 -23.06 18.91 13.10
CA LEU A 214 -22.56 19.61 11.92
C LEU A 214 -23.45 20.82 11.63
N PRO A 215 -22.89 21.91 11.08
CA PRO A 215 -23.73 22.96 10.51
C PRO A 215 -24.61 22.41 9.39
N GLU A 216 -25.88 22.83 9.37
CA GLU A 216 -26.91 22.23 8.52
C GLU A 216 -26.59 22.31 7.03
N ASP A 217 -26.02 23.42 6.57
CA ASP A 217 -25.60 23.62 5.19
C ASP A 217 -24.45 22.67 4.79
N ILE A 218 -23.50 22.43 5.69
CA ILE A 218 -22.39 21.49 5.46
C ILE A 218 -22.90 20.05 5.47
N ALA A 219 -23.81 19.69 6.39
CA ALA A 219 -24.44 18.37 6.41
C ALA A 219 -25.16 18.06 5.09
N ARG A 220 -25.91 19.03 4.55
CA ARG A 220 -26.55 18.92 3.23
C ARG A 220 -25.53 18.78 2.11
N LEU A 221 -24.47 19.59 2.10
CA LEU A 221 -23.42 19.56 1.06
C LEU A 221 -22.70 18.21 0.99
N VAL A 222 -22.47 17.57 2.14
CA VAL A 222 -21.76 16.28 2.19
C VAL A 222 -22.69 15.07 2.20
N GLY A 223 -24.01 15.28 2.15
CA GLY A 223 -25.04 14.25 1.99
C GLY A 223 -25.21 13.37 3.22
N VAL A 224 -25.29 13.97 4.41
CA VAL A 224 -25.57 13.29 5.70
C VAL A 224 -26.71 13.95 6.45
#